data_AF-A0A6P7GRD4-F1
#
_entry.id   AF-A0A6P7GRD4-F1
#
_cell.length_a   1.000
_cell.length_b   1.000
_cell.length_c   1.000
_cell.angle_alpha   90.00
_cell.angle_beta   90.00
_cell.angle_gamma   90.00
#
_symmetry.space_group_name_H-M   'P 1'
#
loop_
_entity.id
_entity.type
_entity.pdbx_description
1 polymer ?
#
loop_
_entity_poly.entity_id
_entity_poly.type
_entity_poly.pdbx_seq_one_letter_code
_entity_poly.pdbx_strand_id
1 'polypeptide(L)'
;MEHYLDPEEQIQCPYNSAHLIRRKVFNTHLVKCRKANPDIKLVPCDFNVTHWVEEPCLQHHHENCPDRKKIETKFYVDDKTDLNKYPVRNTYIPSDENWDDENVPTYNPQKTCLSKEVIRHLDVASAGKKKNFRMEERQRMSQFTNNTNRPPKSDFPSSQKVELPETRQFSDAINENENTPNSVEQVLMKTARAVVPKKNKNFKR
;
A
#
# COMPACT_ATOMS: atom_id res chain seq x y z
N MET A 1 -24.48 10.32 -5.99
CA MET A 1 -24.43 10.26 -4.51
C MET A 1 -24.10 8.81 -4.17
N GLU A 2 -22.86 8.51 -3.78
CA GLU A 2 -22.51 7.16 -3.34
C GLU A 2 -23.30 6.86 -2.07
N HIS A 3 -24.24 5.92 -2.16
CA HIS A 3 -24.94 5.41 -0.99
C HIS A 3 -23.96 4.54 -0.19
N TYR A 4 -23.29 5.16 0.79
CA TYR A 4 -22.56 4.42 1.81
C TYR A 4 -23.57 3.56 2.57
N LEU A 5 -23.46 2.25 2.40
CA LEU A 5 -24.27 1.27 3.13
C LEU A 5 -23.94 1.38 4.62
N ASP A 6 -24.96 1.49 5.47
CA ASP A 6 -24.80 1.60 6.91
C ASP A 6 -24.17 0.31 7.48
N PRO A 7 -22.99 0.38 8.15
CA PRO A 7 -22.34 -0.78 8.75
C PRO A 7 -23.15 -1.47 9.84
N GLU A 8 -24.06 -0.75 10.50
CA GLU A 8 -24.89 -1.27 11.60
C GLU A 8 -26.22 -1.88 11.12
N GLU A 9 -26.54 -1.74 9.83
CA GLU A 9 -27.71 -2.36 9.22
C GLU A 9 -27.71 -3.87 9.42
N GLN A 10 -28.85 -4.42 9.86
CA GLN A 10 -29.04 -5.86 10.05
C GLN A 10 -29.58 -6.49 8.78
N ILE A 11 -28.87 -7.51 8.31
CA ILE A 11 -29.24 -8.31 7.14
C ILE A 11 -29.48 -9.76 7.55
N GLN A 12 -30.44 -10.39 6.87
CA GLN A 12 -30.86 -11.76 7.15
C GLN A 12 -29.86 -12.77 6.57
N CYS A 13 -29.61 -13.86 7.30
CA CYS A 13 -28.74 -14.93 6.82
C CYS A 13 -29.44 -15.79 5.75
N PRO A 14 -28.80 -16.06 4.61
CA PRO A 14 -29.30 -16.97 3.57
C PRO A 14 -29.44 -18.43 4.03
N TYR A 15 -28.63 -18.88 4.99
CA TYR A 15 -28.68 -20.25 5.51
C TYR A 15 -29.77 -20.46 6.56
N ASN A 16 -30.14 -19.42 7.30
CA ASN A 16 -31.14 -19.50 8.35
C ASN A 16 -31.84 -18.16 8.51
N SER A 17 -33.14 -18.14 8.19
CA SER A 17 -33.98 -16.95 8.26
C SER A 17 -34.11 -16.34 9.66
N ALA A 18 -33.81 -17.10 10.73
CA ALA A 18 -33.84 -16.61 12.11
C ALA A 18 -32.63 -15.74 12.47
N HIS A 19 -31.55 -15.75 11.68
CA HIS A 19 -30.37 -14.96 11.97
C HIS A 19 -30.45 -13.57 11.32
N LEU A 20 -30.44 -12.53 12.17
CA LEU A 20 -30.24 -11.14 11.78
C LEU A 20 -28.83 -10.71 12.19
N ILE A 21 -27.98 -10.36 11.22
CA ILE A 21 -26.56 -10.08 11.43
C ILE A 21 -26.23 -8.70 10.89
N ARG A 22 -25.38 -7.96 11.61
CA ARG A 22 -24.90 -6.66 11.15
C ARG A 22 -24.05 -6.81 9.89
N ARG A 23 -24.21 -5.90 8.93
CA ARG A 23 -23.50 -5.89 7.64
C ARG A 23 -21.99 -6.03 7.80
N LYS A 24 -21.39 -5.38 8.80
CA LYS A 24 -19.94 -5.45 9.10
C LYS A 24 -19.42 -6.86 9.47
N VAL A 25 -20.24 -7.72 10.08
CA VAL A 25 -19.84 -9.06 10.57
C VAL A 25 -20.32 -10.18 9.63
N PHE A 26 -21.22 -9.86 8.69
CA PHE A 26 -21.92 -10.82 7.85
C PHE A 26 -21.02 -11.85 7.15
N ASN A 27 -19.91 -11.40 6.56
CA ASN A 27 -18.95 -12.29 5.88
C ASN A 27 -18.38 -13.36 6.83
N THR A 28 -18.05 -12.99 8.06
CA THR A 28 -17.53 -13.95 9.06
C THR A 28 -18.62 -14.87 9.59
N HIS A 29 -19.87 -14.38 9.65
CA HIS A 29 -21.02 -15.20 10.00
C HIS A 29 -21.25 -16.30 8.97
N LEU A 30 -21.24 -15.97 7.68
CA LEU A 30 -21.51 -16.91 6.59
C LEU A 30 -20.58 -18.12 6.61
N VAL A 31 -19.28 -17.91 6.85
CA VAL A 31 -18.29 -19.01 6.95
C VAL A 31 -18.63 -19.98 8.08
N LYS A 32 -19.12 -19.47 9.22
CA LYS A 32 -19.52 -20.31 10.37
C LYS A 32 -20.87 -20.99 10.10
N CYS A 33 -21.83 -20.26 9.54
CA CYS A 33 -23.19 -20.75 9.30
C CYS A 33 -23.22 -21.84 8.22
N ARG A 34 -22.37 -21.73 7.20
CA ARG A 34 -22.14 -22.77 6.18
C ARG A 34 -21.64 -24.08 6.78
N LYS A 35 -20.73 -24.02 7.77
CA LYS A 35 -20.23 -25.22 8.45
C LYS A 35 -21.30 -25.89 9.31
N ALA A 36 -22.22 -25.11 9.87
CA ALA A 36 -23.31 -25.62 10.69
C ALA A 36 -24.45 -26.23 9.85
N ASN A 37 -24.62 -25.79 8.59
CA ASN A 37 -25.68 -26.25 7.68
C ASN A 37 -25.07 -26.84 6.40
N PRO A 38 -24.48 -28.04 6.45
CA PRO A 38 -23.82 -28.65 5.29
C PRO A 38 -24.80 -29.08 4.19
N ASP A 39 -26.07 -29.27 4.53
CA ASP A 39 -27.12 -29.73 3.61
C ASP A 39 -27.53 -28.65 2.60
N ILE A 40 -27.37 -27.37 2.96
CA ILE A 40 -27.73 -26.23 2.11
C ILE A 40 -26.51 -25.81 1.30
N LYS A 41 -26.52 -26.09 0.00
CA LYS A 41 -25.45 -25.71 -0.92
C LYS A 41 -25.74 -24.34 -1.54
N LEU A 42 -25.26 -23.30 -0.87
CA LEU A 42 -25.19 -21.95 -1.43
C LEU A 42 -23.80 -21.66 -1.99
N VAL A 43 -23.78 -21.00 -3.15
CA VAL A 43 -22.58 -20.53 -3.84
C VAL A 43 -22.58 -18.99 -3.87
N PRO A 44 -21.40 -18.35 -3.79
CA PRO A 44 -21.30 -16.91 -3.95
C PRO A 44 -21.53 -16.51 -5.42
N CYS A 45 -22.11 -15.34 -5.65
CA CYS A 45 -22.22 -14.74 -6.98
C CYS A 45 -20.86 -14.22 -7.49
N ASP A 46 -20.62 -14.36 -8.79
CA ASP A 46 -19.39 -13.90 -9.44
C ASP A 46 -19.25 -12.36 -9.46
N PHE A 47 -20.37 -11.64 -9.44
CA PHE A 47 -20.39 -10.18 -9.48
C PHE A 47 -20.30 -9.53 -8.09
N ASN A 48 -20.77 -10.24 -7.05
CA ASN A 48 -20.72 -9.77 -5.66
C ASN A 48 -20.68 -10.93 -4.67
N VAL A 49 -19.58 -11.04 -3.93
CA VAL A 49 -19.33 -12.10 -2.94
C VAL A 49 -20.30 -12.05 -1.74
N THR A 50 -21.04 -10.95 -1.54
CA THR A 50 -22.07 -10.88 -0.50
C THR A 50 -23.38 -11.55 -0.91
N HIS A 51 -23.61 -11.81 -2.20
CA HIS A 51 -24.79 -12.55 -2.65
C HIS A 51 -24.53 -14.06 -2.57
N TRP A 52 -25.31 -14.74 -1.75
CA TRP A 52 -25.30 -16.20 -1.63
C TRP A 52 -26.58 -16.75 -2.23
N VAL A 53 -26.43 -17.60 -3.23
CA VAL A 53 -27.52 -18.11 -4.04
C VAL A 53 -27.44 -19.63 -4.07
N GLU A 54 -28.57 -20.30 -4.17
CA GLU A 54 -28.60 -21.74 -4.42
C GLU A 54 -27.93 -22.06 -5.75
N GLU A 55 -27.09 -23.10 -5.76
CA GLU A 55 -26.36 -23.56 -6.94
C GLU A 55 -27.21 -23.68 -8.23
N PRO A 56 -28.42 -24.30 -8.21
CA PRO A 56 -29.25 -24.39 -9.42
C PRO A 56 -29.82 -23.04 -9.89
N CYS A 57 -29.94 -22.06 -8.99
CA CYS A 57 -30.52 -20.74 -9.27
C CYS A 57 -29.46 -19.70 -9.68
N LEU A 58 -28.17 -20.06 -9.69
CA LEU A 58 -27.07 -19.14 -9.97
C LEU A 58 -27.21 -18.47 -11.34
N GLN A 59 -27.61 -19.23 -12.36
CA GLN A 59 -27.75 -18.71 -13.72
C GLN A 59 -28.87 -17.68 -13.84
N HIS A 60 -30.03 -17.94 -13.22
CA HIS A 60 -31.11 -16.98 -13.12
C HIS A 60 -30.72 -15.73 -12.31
N HIS A 61 -29.91 -15.91 -11.25
CA HIS A 61 -29.35 -14.79 -10.51
C HIS A 61 -28.43 -13.94 -11.38
N HIS A 62 -27.56 -14.53 -12.21
CA HIS A 62 -26.72 -13.77 -13.12
C HIS A 62 -27.51 -12.95 -14.15
N GLU A 63 -28.67 -13.42 -14.60
CA GLU A 63 -29.55 -12.64 -15.48
C GLU A 63 -30.16 -11.42 -14.79
N ASN A 64 -30.48 -11.53 -13.50
CA ASN A 64 -31.22 -10.51 -12.75
C ASN A 64 -30.37 -9.80 -11.67
N CYS A 65 -29.06 -10.02 -11.63
CA CYS A 65 -28.20 -9.51 -10.57
C CYS A 65 -28.09 -7.97 -10.65
N PRO A 66 -28.41 -7.23 -9.57
CA PRO A 66 -28.33 -5.77 -9.58
C PRO A 66 -26.88 -5.28 -9.74
N ASP A 67 -25.91 -6.04 -9.25
CA ASP A 67 -24.50 -5.66 -9.34
C ASP A 67 -23.91 -5.96 -10.73
N ARG A 68 -24.43 -6.97 -11.44
CA ARG A 68 -24.09 -7.19 -12.85
C ARG A 68 -24.39 -5.94 -13.68
N LYS A 69 -25.59 -5.38 -13.54
CA LYS A 69 -25.98 -4.14 -14.25
C LYS A 69 -25.03 -2.98 -13.94
N LYS A 70 -24.60 -2.81 -12.69
CA LYS A 70 -23.64 -1.75 -12.31
C LYS A 70 -22.28 -1.92 -12.98
N ILE A 71 -21.83 -3.16 -13.13
CA ILE A 71 -20.56 -3.49 -13.79
C ILE A 71 -20.70 -3.25 -15.29
N GLU A 72 -21.74 -3.80 -15.92
CA GLU A 72 -22.02 -3.64 -17.35
C GLU A 72 -22.17 -2.17 -17.74
N THR A 73 -22.90 -1.37 -16.96
CA THR A 73 -23.03 0.08 -17.23
C THR A 73 -21.68 0.79 -17.30
N LYS A 74 -20.65 0.35 -16.56
CA LYS A 74 -19.32 0.98 -16.62
C LYS A 74 -18.55 0.61 -17.88
N PHE A 75 -18.76 -0.58 -18.42
CA PHE A 75 -18.05 -1.07 -19.61
C PHE A 75 -18.75 -0.71 -20.92
N TYR A 76 -20.08 -0.61 -20.90
CA TYR A 76 -20.92 -0.31 -22.07
C TYR A 76 -21.44 1.13 -22.07
N VAL A 77 -20.77 2.06 -21.37
CA VAL A 77 -21.02 3.49 -21.65
C VAL A 77 -20.56 3.71 -23.09
N ASP A 78 -21.50 4.04 -23.98
CA ASP A 78 -21.19 4.49 -25.35
C ASP A 78 -20.03 5.50 -25.29
N ASP A 79 -18.95 5.27 -26.06
CA ASP A 79 -17.80 6.18 -26.28
C ASP A 79 -18.18 7.58 -26.79
N LYS A 80 -19.48 7.93 -26.82
CA LYS A 80 -20.03 9.20 -27.27
C LYS A 80 -19.66 10.37 -26.35
N THR A 81 -19.00 10.12 -25.21
CA THR A 81 -18.44 11.16 -24.36
C THR A 81 -16.98 10.87 -24.01
N ASP A 82 -16.12 10.78 -25.00
CA ASP A 82 -14.67 11.05 -24.86
C ASP A 82 -14.39 12.53 -24.49
N LEU A 83 -15.28 13.16 -23.73
CA LEU A 83 -15.00 14.43 -23.08
C LEU A 83 -14.19 14.09 -21.86
N ASN A 84 -12.87 14.10 -22.04
CA ASN A 84 -11.90 14.04 -20.97
C ASN A 84 -12.39 14.96 -19.84
N LYS A 85 -12.78 14.37 -18.69
CA LYS A 85 -13.43 15.08 -17.57
C LYS A 85 -12.64 16.31 -17.14
N TYR A 86 -11.33 16.29 -17.42
CA TYR A 86 -10.40 17.39 -17.27
C TYR A 86 -9.66 17.57 -18.60
N PRO A 87 -10.15 18.42 -19.51
CA PRO A 87 -9.44 18.66 -20.77
C PRO A 87 -8.08 19.29 -20.46
N VAL A 88 -7.00 18.56 -20.77
CA VAL A 88 -5.65 19.08 -20.64
C VAL A 88 -5.48 20.14 -21.73
N ARG A 89 -5.26 21.39 -21.32
CA ARG A 89 -4.93 22.46 -22.26
C ARG A 89 -3.55 22.15 -22.84
N ASN A 90 -3.45 22.06 -24.17
CA ASN A 90 -2.16 21.95 -24.84
C ASN A 90 -1.42 23.28 -24.73
N THR A 91 -0.70 23.48 -23.63
CA THR A 91 0.19 24.63 -23.44
C THR A 91 1.57 24.23 -23.93
N TYR A 92 2.06 24.90 -24.99
CA TYR A 92 3.44 24.76 -25.42
C TYR A 92 4.34 25.32 -24.31
N ILE A 93 5.14 24.44 -23.69
CA ILE A 93 6.16 24.81 -22.71
C ILE A 93 7.50 24.70 -23.45
N PRO A 94 8.18 25.83 -23.76
CA PRO A 94 9.53 25.78 -24.28
C PRO A 94 10.42 25.06 -23.26
N SER A 95 11.08 23.98 -23.68
CA SER A 95 12.10 23.30 -22.88
C SER A 95 13.42 23.46 -23.61
N ASP A 96 14.39 24.11 -22.97
CA ASP A 96 15.76 24.21 -23.46
C ASP A 96 16.56 22.93 -23.21
N GLU A 97 16.06 22.04 -22.33
CA GLU A 97 16.65 20.74 -22.02
C GLU A 97 15.92 19.65 -22.81
N ASN A 98 16.65 19.02 -23.73
CA ASN A 98 16.19 17.86 -24.49
C ASN A 98 17.02 16.63 -24.10
N TRP A 99 16.36 15.63 -23.53
CA TRP A 99 16.98 14.35 -23.16
C TRP A 99 17.53 13.58 -24.37
N ASP A 100 17.04 13.88 -25.59
CA ASP A 100 17.48 13.22 -26.82
C ASP A 100 18.81 13.78 -27.36
N ASP A 101 19.23 14.98 -26.93
CA ASP A 101 20.45 15.64 -27.43
C ASP A 101 21.68 15.38 -26.54
N GLU A 102 21.49 14.78 -25.35
CA GLU A 102 22.58 14.43 -24.44
C GLU A 102 23.23 13.09 -24.81
N ASN A 103 24.33 13.13 -25.56
CA ASN A 103 25.16 11.95 -25.82
C ASN A 103 26.06 11.63 -24.61
N VAL A 104 25.45 11.18 -23.51
CA VAL A 104 26.14 10.76 -22.29
C VAL A 104 26.47 9.27 -22.37
N PRO A 105 27.69 8.83 -22.00
CA PRO A 105 28.00 7.40 -21.97
C PRO A 105 27.08 6.66 -20.98
N THR A 106 26.72 5.42 -21.34
CA THR A 106 25.87 4.57 -20.50
C THR A 106 26.45 4.41 -19.09
N TYR A 107 25.62 4.69 -18.08
CA TYR A 107 25.94 4.48 -16.68
C TYR A 107 26.34 3.02 -16.42
N ASN A 108 27.55 2.79 -15.91
CA ASN A 108 28.00 1.45 -15.52
C ASN A 108 27.92 1.28 -14.00
N PRO A 109 26.91 0.55 -13.49
CA PRO A 109 26.69 0.42 -12.05
C PRO A 109 27.88 -0.21 -11.33
N GLN A 110 28.59 -1.15 -11.96
CA GLN A 110 29.71 -1.85 -11.36
C GLN A 110 30.89 -0.91 -11.06
N LYS A 111 31.19 0.00 -12.01
CA LYS A 111 32.25 1.01 -11.83
C LYS A 111 31.92 1.97 -10.70
N THR A 112 30.68 2.42 -10.60
CA THR A 112 30.22 3.28 -9.50
C THR A 112 30.21 2.57 -8.15
N CYS A 113 29.82 1.30 -8.09
CA CYS A 113 29.85 0.53 -6.85
C CYS A 113 31.28 0.27 -6.35
N LEU A 114 32.28 0.25 -7.25
CA LEU A 114 33.70 0.16 -6.89
C LEU A 114 34.21 1.46 -6.26
N SER A 115 33.84 2.61 -6.85
CA SER A 115 34.36 3.93 -6.47
C SER A 115 33.61 4.59 -5.31
N LYS A 116 32.36 4.20 -5.05
CA LYS A 116 31.54 4.75 -3.96
C LYS A 116 31.61 3.89 -2.69
N GLU A 117 31.23 4.50 -1.58
CA GLU A 117 31.09 3.87 -0.26
C GLU A 117 29.83 2.96 -0.21
N VAL A 118 29.76 1.97 -1.10
CA VAL A 118 28.66 0.99 -1.19
C VAL A 118 29.17 -0.37 -0.75
N ILE A 119 28.44 -1.04 0.14
CA ILE A 119 28.78 -2.40 0.58
C ILE A 119 28.42 -3.38 -0.54
N ARG A 120 29.39 -4.19 -0.97
CA ARG A 120 29.21 -5.22 -2.00
C ARG A 120 29.27 -6.62 -1.40
N HIS A 121 28.68 -7.59 -2.09
CA HIS A 121 28.73 -9.01 -1.71
C HIS A 121 29.05 -9.87 -2.94
N LEU A 122 29.65 -11.04 -2.70
CA LEU A 122 29.94 -12.04 -3.72
C LEU A 122 29.11 -13.29 -3.44
N ASP A 123 28.05 -13.45 -4.22
CA ASP A 123 27.18 -14.61 -4.15
C ASP A 123 27.70 -15.72 -5.06
N VAL A 124 27.44 -16.98 -4.69
CA VAL A 124 27.81 -18.17 -5.47
C VAL A 124 29.31 -18.27 -5.80
N ALA A 125 30.13 -18.49 -4.77
CA ALA A 125 31.56 -18.76 -4.87
C ALA A 125 32.02 -19.71 -3.75
N SER A 126 33.22 -20.28 -3.88
CA SER A 126 33.82 -21.10 -2.82
C SER A 126 34.05 -20.29 -1.54
N ALA A 127 34.10 -20.97 -0.39
CA ALA A 127 34.28 -20.31 0.91
C ALA A 127 35.56 -19.46 0.97
N GLY A 128 36.65 -19.92 0.36
CA GLY A 128 37.91 -19.17 0.27
C GLY A 128 37.77 -17.88 -0.53
N LYS A 129 37.12 -17.92 -1.70
CA LYS A 129 36.87 -16.72 -2.53
C LYS A 129 35.99 -15.70 -1.80
N LYS A 130 34.95 -16.14 -1.10
CA LYS A 130 34.10 -15.25 -0.28
C LYS A 130 34.87 -14.62 0.89
N LYS A 131 35.78 -15.37 1.53
CA LYS A 131 36.63 -14.86 2.61
C LYS A 131 37.58 -13.77 2.09
N ASN A 132 38.25 -14.02 0.96
CA ASN A 132 39.14 -13.05 0.33
C ASN A 132 38.39 -11.79 -0.08
N PHE A 133 37.23 -11.93 -0.72
CA PHE A 133 36.38 -10.80 -1.08
C PHE A 133 35.97 -9.93 0.12
N ARG A 134 35.63 -10.55 1.27
CA ARG A 134 35.32 -9.79 2.51
C ARG A 134 36.54 -9.06 3.08
N MET A 135 37.75 -9.60 2.92
CA MET A 135 38.98 -8.94 3.36
C MET A 135 39.31 -7.75 2.45
N GLU A 136 39.22 -7.93 1.14
CA GLU A 136 39.42 -6.88 0.13
C GLU A 136 38.41 -5.75 0.28
N GLU A 137 37.12 -6.07 0.47
CA GLU A 137 36.08 -5.05 0.72
C GLU A 137 36.33 -4.27 2.01
N ARG A 138 36.84 -4.92 3.07
CA ARG A 138 37.20 -4.23 4.32
C ARG A 138 38.37 -3.26 4.11
N GLN A 139 39.39 -3.67 3.35
CA GLN A 139 40.51 -2.81 2.99
C GLN A 139 40.06 -1.63 2.13
N ARG A 140 39.24 -1.89 1.09
CA ARG A 140 38.65 -0.87 0.24
C ARG A 140 37.84 0.14 1.06
N MET A 141 36.97 -0.32 1.97
CA MET A 141 36.17 0.55 2.81
C MET A 141 37.03 1.40 3.76
N SER A 142 38.13 0.84 4.28
CA SER A 142 39.04 1.60 5.14
C SER A 142 39.76 2.75 4.42
N GLN A 143 39.97 2.64 3.11
CA GLN A 143 40.55 3.73 2.32
C GLN A 143 39.59 4.93 2.21
N PHE A 144 38.28 4.69 2.21
CA PHE A 144 37.27 5.77 2.22
C PHE A 144 37.10 6.41 3.59
N THR A 145 37.24 5.64 4.69
CA THR A 145 37.15 6.20 6.05
C THR A 145 38.37 7.04 6.43
N ASN A 146 39.54 6.70 5.89
CA ASN A 146 40.81 7.38 6.21
C ASN A 146 41.05 8.64 5.37
N ASN A 147 40.37 8.78 4.22
CA ASN A 147 40.47 9.97 3.38
C ASN A 147 39.49 11.04 3.90
N THR A 148 39.88 11.71 4.99
CA THR A 148 39.09 12.77 5.67
C THR A 148 39.03 14.11 4.93
N ASN A 149 39.38 14.15 3.64
CA ASN A 149 39.00 15.26 2.77
C ASN A 149 37.64 14.95 2.14
N ARG A 150 36.60 14.91 2.98
CA ARG A 150 35.23 14.96 2.48
C ARG A 150 35.01 16.41 2.02
N PRO A 151 34.87 16.72 0.72
CA PRO A 151 34.37 18.04 0.34
C PRO A 151 33.05 18.26 1.08
N PRO A 152 32.76 19.48 1.56
CA PRO A 152 31.46 19.77 2.16
C PRO A 152 30.39 19.20 1.22
N LYS A 153 29.36 18.56 1.78
CA LYS A 153 28.21 18.09 1.01
C LYS A 153 27.90 19.22 0.03
N SER A 154 28.12 18.98 -1.27
CA SER A 154 27.89 20.01 -2.28
C SER A 154 26.50 20.54 -1.99
N ASP A 155 26.40 21.84 -1.70
CA ASP A 155 25.13 22.52 -1.63
C ASP A 155 24.43 22.14 -2.93
N PHE A 156 23.41 21.28 -2.83
CA PHE A 156 22.51 21.08 -3.94
C PHE A 156 22.11 22.50 -4.35
N PRO A 157 22.24 22.91 -5.62
CA PRO A 157 21.72 24.20 -6.03
C PRO A 157 20.28 24.17 -5.57
N SER A 158 19.97 25.10 -4.65
CA SER A 158 18.66 25.25 -4.04
C SER A 158 17.65 24.93 -5.11
N SER A 159 16.94 23.80 -4.98
CA SER A 159 15.79 23.52 -5.85
C SER A 159 15.06 24.84 -5.91
N GLN A 160 14.97 25.44 -7.10
CA GLN A 160 14.22 26.67 -7.27
C GLN A 160 12.91 26.42 -6.54
N LYS A 161 12.59 27.30 -5.58
CA LYS A 161 11.39 27.20 -4.80
C LYS A 161 10.26 27.38 -5.82
N VAL A 162 9.83 26.28 -6.44
CA VAL A 162 8.66 26.28 -7.31
C VAL A 162 7.54 26.61 -6.34
N GLU A 163 7.04 27.84 -6.42
CA GLU A 163 5.86 28.25 -5.67
C GLU A 163 4.72 27.35 -6.16
N LEU A 164 4.39 26.34 -5.35
CA LEU A 164 3.19 25.56 -5.60
C LEU A 164 2.01 26.52 -5.52
N PRO A 165 1.04 26.43 -6.46
CA PRO A 165 -0.17 27.22 -6.39
C PRO A 165 -0.86 26.99 -5.04
N GLU A 166 -1.45 28.04 -4.49
CA GLU A 166 -2.12 28.00 -3.19
C GLU A 166 -3.04 26.76 -3.10
N THR A 167 -2.72 25.87 -2.16
CA THR A 167 -3.60 24.78 -1.79
C THR A 167 -4.95 25.38 -1.42
N ARG A 168 -5.99 24.99 -2.15
CA ARG A 168 -7.37 25.41 -1.91
C ARG A 168 -7.69 25.22 -0.43
N GLN A 169 -7.83 26.32 0.30
CA GLN A 169 -8.17 26.30 1.71
C GLN A 169 -9.58 25.69 1.84
N PHE A 170 -9.67 24.50 2.40
CA PHE A 170 -10.95 23.98 2.86
C PHE A 170 -11.36 24.86 4.04
N SER A 171 -12.48 25.57 3.90
CA SER A 171 -13.05 26.39 4.97
C SER A 171 -13.28 25.53 6.21
N ASP A 172 -12.77 25.99 7.35
CA ASP A 172 -12.96 25.42 8.68
C ASP A 172 -14.45 25.46 9.06
N ALA A 173 -15.19 24.45 8.61
CA ALA A 173 -16.53 24.15 9.10
C ALA A 173 -16.58 22.65 9.40
N ILE A 174 -15.76 22.22 10.36
CA ILE A 174 -15.97 20.95 11.05
C ILE A 174 -16.69 21.29 12.36
N ASN A 175 -17.98 20.95 12.35
CA ASN A 175 -18.90 21.00 13.46
C ASN A 175 -18.30 20.24 14.66
N GLU A 176 -18.23 20.88 15.82
CA GLU A 176 -17.81 20.24 17.07
C GLU A 176 -18.77 19.09 17.37
N ASN A 177 -18.27 17.85 17.29
CA ASN A 177 -18.95 16.71 17.89
C ASN A 177 -17.93 15.78 18.52
N GLU A 178 -18.25 15.45 19.77
CA GLU A 178 -17.46 14.78 20.79
C GLU A 178 -16.89 13.44 20.31
N ASN A 179 -15.55 13.31 20.32
CA ASN A 179 -14.74 12.11 20.58
C ASN A 179 -13.32 12.29 20.00
N THR A 180 -12.54 13.20 20.59
CA THR A 180 -11.09 13.26 20.32
C THR A 180 -10.38 12.16 21.10
N PRO A 181 -9.59 11.28 20.44
CA PRO A 181 -8.83 10.27 21.14
C PRO A 181 -7.65 10.91 21.88
N ASN A 182 -7.23 10.22 22.94
CA ASN A 182 -6.31 10.71 23.94
C ASN A 182 -4.99 11.26 23.34
N SER A 183 -4.55 12.44 23.81
CA SER A 183 -3.35 13.14 23.33
C SER A 183 -2.12 12.22 23.34
N VAL A 184 -1.28 12.34 22.30
CA VAL A 184 -0.04 11.56 22.11
C VAL A 184 0.89 11.66 23.33
N GLU A 185 0.87 12.78 24.05
CA GLU A 185 1.61 12.96 25.30
C GLU A 185 1.13 12.03 26.43
N GLN A 186 -0.17 11.75 26.53
CA GLN A 186 -0.72 10.86 27.56
C GLN A 186 -0.39 9.39 27.30
N VAL A 187 -0.14 9.01 26.05
CA VAL A 187 0.30 7.66 25.67
C VAL A 187 1.76 7.43 26.08
N LEU A 188 2.62 8.41 25.87
CA LEU A 188 4.05 8.35 26.20
C LEU A 188 4.32 8.23 27.71
N MET A 189 3.51 8.91 28.55
CA MET A 189 3.64 8.80 30.01
C MET A 189 3.23 7.43 30.56
N LYS A 190 2.32 6.71 29.89
CA LYS A 190 1.84 5.39 30.34
C LYS A 190 2.83 4.26 30.05
N THR A 191 3.75 4.41 29.10
CA THR A 191 4.70 3.36 28.69
C THR A 191 6.00 3.32 29.50
N ALA A 192 6.20 4.20 30.48
CA ALA A 192 7.47 4.36 31.19
C ALA A 192 7.73 3.35 32.33
N ARG A 193 6.93 2.28 32.50
CA ARG A 193 7.18 1.23 33.51
C ARG A 193 7.04 -0.17 32.93
N ALA A 194 8.11 -0.63 32.28
CA ALA A 194 8.36 -2.06 32.11
C ALA A 194 9.87 -2.32 32.20
N VAL A 195 10.37 -2.51 33.43
CA VAL A 195 11.71 -3.06 33.67
C VAL A 195 11.61 -4.57 33.45
N VAL A 196 12.23 -5.07 32.38
CA VAL A 196 12.34 -6.51 32.11
C VAL A 196 13.41 -7.10 33.05
N PRO A 197 13.09 -8.08 33.92
CA PRO A 197 14.11 -8.73 34.74
C PRO A 197 15.01 -9.62 33.87
N LYS A 198 16.33 -9.45 34.00
CA LYS A 198 17.34 -10.29 33.35
C LYS A 198 17.27 -11.72 33.92
N LYS A 199 16.87 -12.70 33.11
CA LYS A 199 16.98 -14.12 33.48
C LYS A 199 18.45 -14.54 33.49
N ASN A 200 18.97 -14.87 34.67
CA ASN A 200 20.27 -15.52 34.86
C ASN A 200 20.27 -16.88 34.14
N LYS A 201 21.17 -17.05 33.16
CA LYS A 201 21.48 -18.34 32.56
C LYS A 201 22.65 -18.97 33.31
N ASN A 202 22.35 -19.80 34.29
CA ASN A 202 23.28 -20.82 34.77
C ASN A 202 22.57 -22.17 34.70
N PHE A 203 22.76 -22.88 33.59
CA PHE A 203 22.52 -24.31 33.52
C PHE A 203 23.83 -24.96 33.11
N LYS A 204 24.45 -25.62 34.10
CA LYS A 204 25.60 -26.50 33.94
C LYS A 204 25.22 -27.65 32.99
N ARG A 205 26.16 -28.04 32.14
CA ARG A 205 26.36 -29.43 31.73
C ARG A 205 27.73 -29.84 32.23
#